data_AF-A0A952R1S1-F1
#
_entry.id   AF-A0A952R1S1-F1
#
_cell.length_a   1.000
_cell.length_b   1.000
_cell.length_c   1.000
_cell.angle_alpha   90.00
_cell.angle_beta   90.00
_cell.angle_gamma   90.00
#
_symmetry.space_group_name_H-M   'P 1'
#
loop_
_entity.id
_entity.type
_entity.pdbx_description
1 polymer ?
#
loop_
_entity_poly.entity_id
_entity_poly.type
_entity_poly.pdbx_seq_one_letter_code
_entity_poly.pdbx_strand_id
1 'polypeptide(L)'
;GDSAAFYGDTEDQVLMIALVEDRKGIENIDEIVSVPELDVLLVGPGDLSLDMGLAGKKGAPEVAAAVRHAEQRAKLAGKATMRLVNTPDEARQAADEGVNLIWTTIRHLMGSANGPWLKSIPARSEAAAAAD
;
A
#
# COMPACT_ATOMS: atom_id res chain seq x y z
N GLY A 1 21.76 26.50 -24.30
CA GLY A 1 20.66 26.12 -23.39
C GLY A 1 21.16 26.34 -22.00
N ASP A 2 20.46 27.14 -21.22
CA ASP A 2 20.88 27.46 -19.86
C ASP A 2 20.68 26.23 -18.97
N SER A 3 21.78 25.55 -18.67
CA SER A 3 21.80 24.38 -17.80
C SER A 3 21.30 24.71 -16.39
N ALA A 4 21.44 25.95 -15.91
CA ALA A 4 20.93 26.34 -14.59
C ALA A 4 19.40 26.37 -14.54
N ALA A 5 18.75 26.81 -15.63
CA ALA A 5 17.29 26.77 -15.76
C ALA A 5 16.75 25.33 -15.85
N PHE A 6 17.49 24.41 -16.50
CA PHE A 6 17.11 23.00 -16.58
C PHE A 6 17.17 22.29 -15.22
N TYR A 7 18.15 22.59 -14.37
CA TYR A 7 18.24 21.97 -13.03
C TYR A 7 17.30 22.63 -12.01
N GLY A 8 17.08 23.95 -12.07
CA GLY A 8 16.20 24.67 -11.13
C GLY A 8 14.72 24.30 -11.24
N ASP A 9 14.22 23.96 -12.44
CA ASP A 9 12.81 23.59 -12.66
C ASP A 9 12.49 22.12 -12.31
N THR A 10 13.50 21.28 -12.02
CA THR A 10 13.30 19.84 -11.81
C THR A 10 13.00 19.44 -10.37
N GLU A 11 13.39 20.25 -9.39
CA GLU A 11 13.18 19.93 -7.97
C GLU A 11 11.69 19.85 -7.63
N ASP A 12 10.88 20.77 -8.16
CA ASP A 12 9.41 20.79 -8.00
C ASP A 12 8.69 19.69 -8.81
N GLN A 13 9.42 18.87 -9.57
CA GLN A 13 8.87 17.78 -10.41
C GLN A 13 9.18 16.39 -9.84
N VAL A 14 9.89 16.30 -8.72
CA VAL A 14 10.23 15.03 -8.07
C VAL A 14 9.22 14.75 -6.95
N LEU A 15 8.70 13.53 -6.90
CA LEU A 15 7.87 13.03 -5.81
C LEU A 15 8.70 12.07 -4.96
N MET A 16 8.95 12.40 -3.70
CA MET A 16 9.63 11.51 -2.75
C MET A 16 8.62 10.72 -1.91
N ILE A 17 8.70 9.39 -2.01
CA ILE A 17 7.87 8.45 -1.26
C ILE A 17 8.78 7.63 -0.33
N ALA A 18 8.53 7.69 0.98
CA ALA A 18 9.20 6.84 1.96
C ALA A 18 8.37 5.58 2.22
N LEU A 19 8.97 4.41 1.99
CA LEU A 19 8.44 3.13 2.42
C LEU A 19 8.98 2.80 3.81
N VAL A 20 8.08 2.71 4.80
CA VAL A 20 8.38 2.28 6.16
C VAL A 20 7.80 0.89 6.38
N GLU A 21 8.63 -0.07 6.76
CA GLU A 21 8.20 -1.48 6.79
C GLU A 21 8.84 -2.32 7.90
N ASP A 22 9.39 -1.66 8.93
CA ASP A 22 9.93 -2.31 10.12
C ASP A 22 9.61 -1.51 11.40
N ARG A 23 9.79 -2.11 12.57
CA ARG A 23 9.52 -1.48 13.87
C ARG A 23 10.36 -0.24 14.09
N LYS A 24 11.62 -0.24 13.65
CA LYS A 24 12.53 0.90 13.83
C LYS A 24 12.03 2.12 13.06
N GLY A 25 11.50 1.94 11.85
CA GLY A 25 10.90 3.02 11.07
C GLY A 25 9.62 3.54 11.71
N ILE A 26 8.81 2.67 12.32
CA ILE A 26 7.63 3.08 13.09
C ILE A 26 8.04 3.88 14.35
N GLU A 27 9.08 3.45 15.07
CA GLU A 27 9.61 4.15 16.25
C GLU A 27 10.15 5.55 15.91
N ASN A 28 10.74 5.72 14.72
CA ASN A 28 11.31 7.00 14.25
C ASN A 28 10.37 7.77 13.33
N ILE A 29 9.07 7.45 13.32
CA ILE A 29 8.15 7.98 12.31
C ILE A 29 8.06 9.50 12.33
N ASP A 30 8.16 10.11 13.50
CA ASP A 30 8.13 11.56 13.67
C ASP A 30 9.32 12.26 13.02
N GLU A 31 10.51 11.68 13.17
CA GLU A 31 11.71 12.20 12.51
C GLU A 31 11.59 12.04 11.01
N ILE A 32 11.11 10.89 10.53
CA ILE A 32 10.92 10.61 9.10
C ILE A 32 9.93 11.60 8.46
N VAL A 33 8.74 11.78 9.06
CA VAL A 33 7.73 12.68 8.49
C VAL A 33 8.08 14.16 8.63
N SER A 34 9.08 14.50 9.46
CA SER A 34 9.59 15.86 9.57
C SER A 34 10.53 16.28 8.43
N VAL A 35 11.01 15.32 7.61
CA VAL A 35 11.89 15.60 6.48
C VAL A 35 11.17 16.53 5.48
N PRO A 36 11.72 17.73 5.18
CA PRO A 36 11.05 18.71 4.33
C PRO A 36 10.67 18.16 2.96
N GLU A 37 11.60 17.44 2.33
CA GLU A 37 11.50 16.94 0.96
C GLU A 37 10.58 15.72 0.84
N LEU A 38 10.18 15.09 1.95
CA LEU A 38 9.31 13.92 1.91
C LEU A 38 7.88 14.35 1.56
N ASP A 39 7.29 13.79 0.51
CA ASP A 39 5.92 14.11 0.11
C ASP A 39 4.91 13.10 0.64
N VAL A 40 5.25 11.81 0.53
CA VAL A 40 4.31 10.70 0.77
C VAL A 40 4.91 9.66 1.70
N LEU A 41 4.16 9.30 2.74
CA LEU A 41 4.44 8.12 3.55
C LEU A 41 3.66 6.91 3.01
N LEU A 42 4.37 5.80 2.84
CA LEU A 42 3.81 4.48 2.60
C LEU A 42 4.27 3.53 3.71
N VAL A 43 3.35 2.76 4.30
CA VAL A 43 3.71 1.68 5.21
C VAL A 43 3.52 0.33 4.54
N GLY A 44 4.54 -0.55 4.62
CA GLY A 44 4.52 -1.91 4.11
C GLY A 44 4.06 -2.93 5.16
N PRO A 45 2.77 -3.31 5.21
CA PRO A 45 2.26 -4.17 6.29
C PRO A 45 2.74 -5.63 6.20
N GLY A 46 3.21 -6.06 5.02
CA GLY A 46 3.76 -7.40 4.81
C GLY A 46 5.06 -7.58 5.58
N ASP A 47 6.07 -6.79 5.23
CA ASP A 47 7.39 -6.83 5.87
C ASP A 47 7.35 -6.34 7.33
N LEU A 48 6.48 -5.37 7.65
CA LEU A 48 6.26 -4.96 9.04
C LEU A 48 5.75 -6.12 9.89
N SER A 49 4.82 -6.94 9.36
CA SER A 49 4.36 -8.12 10.08
C SER A 49 5.47 -9.14 10.30
N LEU A 50 6.41 -9.28 9.36
CA LEU A 50 7.56 -10.17 9.52
C LEU A 50 8.48 -9.68 10.63
N ASP A 51 8.85 -8.40 10.62
CA ASP A 51 9.71 -7.82 11.65
C ASP A 51 9.06 -7.85 13.04
N MET A 52 7.73 -7.66 13.12
CA MET A 52 6.98 -7.78 14.38
C MET A 52 6.82 -9.22 14.89
N GLY A 53 7.37 -10.23 14.21
CA GLY A 53 7.22 -11.64 14.59
C GLY A 53 5.82 -12.22 14.28
N LEU A 54 5.07 -11.56 13.41
CA LEU A 54 3.70 -11.88 12.99
C LEU A 54 3.67 -12.32 11.53
N ALA A 55 4.64 -13.14 11.12
CA ALA A 55 4.81 -13.58 9.73
C ALA A 55 3.51 -14.04 9.07
N GLY A 56 3.20 -13.47 7.90
CA GLY A 56 1.98 -13.76 7.13
C GLY A 56 0.69 -13.15 7.70
N LYS A 57 0.74 -12.46 8.84
CA LYS A 57 -0.41 -11.86 9.53
C LYS A 57 -0.43 -10.34 9.38
N LYS A 58 -0.33 -9.85 8.15
CA LYS A 58 -0.37 -8.40 7.83
C LYS A 58 -1.64 -7.67 8.32
N GLY A 59 -2.73 -8.42 8.56
CA GLY A 59 -4.00 -7.88 9.11
C GLY A 59 -4.14 -8.03 10.62
N ALA A 60 -3.09 -8.44 11.34
CA ALA A 60 -3.13 -8.53 12.80
C ALA A 60 -3.41 -7.14 13.42
N PRO A 61 -4.18 -7.06 14.52
CA PRO A 61 -4.53 -5.79 15.16
C PRO A 61 -3.33 -4.90 15.47
N GLU A 62 -2.21 -5.50 15.86
CA GLU A 62 -0.95 -4.83 16.19
C GLU A 62 -0.30 -4.19 14.96
N VAL A 63 -0.24 -4.91 13.84
CA VAL A 63 0.30 -4.39 12.56
C VAL A 63 -0.61 -3.26 12.05
N ALA A 64 -1.93 -3.47 12.10
CA ALA A 64 -2.89 -2.46 11.67
C ALA A 64 -2.84 -1.21 12.56
N ALA A 65 -2.58 -1.35 13.87
CA ALA A 65 -2.39 -0.22 14.77
C ALA A 65 -1.11 0.55 14.45
N ALA A 66 0.00 -0.13 14.16
CA ALA A 66 1.25 0.50 13.75
C ALA A 66 1.11 1.28 12.43
N VAL A 67 0.45 0.69 11.43
CA VAL A 67 0.14 1.35 10.15
C VAL A 67 -0.69 2.62 10.39
N ARG A 68 -1.81 2.51 11.13
CA ARG A 68 -2.68 3.66 11.42
C ARG A 68 -1.94 4.75 12.20
N HIS A 69 -1.10 4.37 13.15
CA HIS A 69 -0.28 5.33 13.90
C HIS A 69 0.61 6.13 12.96
N ALA A 70 1.38 5.46 12.11
CA ALA A 70 2.30 6.11 11.19
C ALA A 70 1.58 7.02 10.18
N GLU A 71 0.45 6.57 9.63
CA GLU A 71 -0.38 7.39 8.74
C GLU A 71 -0.97 8.62 9.43
N GLN A 72 -1.35 8.51 10.72
CA GLN A 72 -1.78 9.67 11.50
C GLN A 72 -0.64 10.67 11.71
N ARG A 73 0.58 10.20 11.98
CA ARG A 73 1.75 11.08 12.14
C ARG A 73 2.08 11.80 10.83
N ALA A 74 2.05 11.10 9.70
CA ALA A 74 2.21 11.72 8.37
C ALA A 74 1.16 12.82 8.12
N LYS A 75 -0.12 12.53 8.38
CA LYS A 75 -1.20 13.52 8.21
C LYS A 75 -1.01 14.76 9.09
N LEU A 76 -0.63 14.57 10.36
CA LEU A 76 -0.35 15.68 11.28
C LEU A 76 0.85 16.53 10.83
N ALA A 77 1.85 15.91 10.18
CA ALA A 77 3.00 16.59 9.59
C ALA A 77 2.72 17.20 8.20
N GLY A 78 1.47 17.12 7.70
CA GLY A 78 1.09 17.64 6.39
C GLY A 78 1.60 16.80 5.21
N LYS A 79 2.02 15.56 5.45
CA LYS A 79 2.47 14.62 4.41
C LYS A 79 1.29 13.81 3.88
N ALA A 80 1.30 13.53 2.58
CA ALA A 80 0.32 12.63 1.98
C ALA A 80 0.57 11.18 2.43
N THR A 81 -0.45 10.34 2.34
CA THR A 81 -0.29 8.89 2.58
C THR A 81 -0.63 8.07 1.36
N MET A 82 0.07 6.96 1.21
CA MET A 82 -0.17 5.93 0.21
C MET A 82 -0.48 4.61 0.90
N ARG A 83 -1.47 3.86 0.38
CA ARG A 83 -1.85 2.56 0.95
C ARG A 83 -1.93 1.47 -0.11
N LEU A 84 -1.36 0.30 0.21
CA LEU A 84 -1.54 -0.92 -0.57
C LEU A 84 -2.92 -1.52 -0.29
N VAL A 85 -3.74 -1.66 -1.32
CA VAL A 85 -5.07 -2.29 -1.27
C VAL A 85 -5.18 -3.40 -2.31
N ASN A 86 -5.96 -4.44 -1.98
CA ASN A 86 -6.13 -5.62 -2.83
C ASN A 86 -7.58 -5.84 -3.24
N THR A 87 -8.52 -5.05 -2.72
CA THR A 87 -9.95 -5.13 -3.07
C THR A 87 -10.55 -3.73 -3.30
N PRO A 88 -11.66 -3.63 -4.06
CA PRO A 88 -12.39 -2.38 -4.20
C PRO A 88 -12.94 -1.80 -2.88
N ASP A 89 -13.29 -2.66 -1.92
CA ASP A 89 -13.77 -2.21 -0.60
C ASP A 89 -12.63 -1.59 0.22
N GLU A 90 -11.45 -2.22 0.23
CA GLU A 90 -10.26 -1.64 0.86
C GLU A 90 -9.87 -0.29 0.22
N ALA A 91 -10.01 -0.17 -1.10
CA ALA A 91 -9.75 1.09 -1.82
C ALA A 91 -10.72 2.20 -1.41
N ARG A 92 -12.03 1.89 -1.30
CA ARG A 92 -13.05 2.84 -0.82
C ARG A 92 -12.77 3.27 0.61
N GLN A 93 -12.54 2.31 1.50
CA GLN A 93 -12.22 2.61 2.89
C GLN A 93 -10.97 3.50 3.01
N ALA A 94 -9.92 3.23 2.23
CA ALA A 94 -8.73 4.08 2.22
C ALA A 94 -9.04 5.52 1.79
N ALA A 95 -9.85 5.69 0.75
CA ALA A 95 -10.29 7.01 0.30
C ALA A 95 -11.12 7.75 1.37
N ASP A 96 -12.07 7.05 2.02
CA ASP A 96 -12.89 7.62 3.10
C ASP A 96 -12.05 8.03 4.32
N GLU A 97 -10.97 7.31 4.59
CA GLU A 97 -9.99 7.63 5.63
C GLU A 97 -9.02 8.76 5.23
N GLY A 98 -9.12 9.30 4.01
CA GLY A 98 -8.31 10.40 3.51
C GLY A 98 -6.91 9.99 3.05
N VAL A 99 -6.73 8.74 2.58
CA VAL A 99 -5.50 8.32 1.88
C VAL A 99 -5.46 8.97 0.50
N ASN A 100 -4.32 9.54 0.13
CA ASN A 100 -4.15 10.30 -1.10
C ASN A 100 -3.83 9.41 -2.30
N LEU A 101 -3.00 8.38 -2.10
CA LEU A 101 -2.52 7.49 -3.16
C LEU A 101 -2.93 6.04 -2.86
N ILE A 102 -3.58 5.39 -3.84
CA ILE A 102 -3.99 3.99 -3.72
C ILE A 102 -3.10 3.14 -4.61
N TRP A 103 -2.32 2.24 -3.99
CA TRP A 103 -1.51 1.27 -4.70
C TRP A 103 -2.21 -0.08 -4.73
N THR A 104 -2.33 -0.68 -5.90
CA THR A 104 -2.69 -2.08 -6.07
C THR A 104 -1.84 -2.73 -7.16
N THR A 105 -1.97 -4.05 -7.33
CA THR A 105 -1.26 -4.78 -8.39
C THR A 105 -2.24 -5.34 -9.42
N ILE A 106 -1.79 -5.43 -10.66
CA ILE A 106 -2.59 -6.05 -11.75
C ILE A 106 -3.01 -7.47 -11.39
N ARG A 107 -2.20 -8.21 -10.61
CA ARG A 107 -2.55 -9.54 -10.10
C ARG A 107 -3.82 -9.51 -9.24
N HIS A 108 -3.91 -8.59 -8.28
CA HIS A 108 -5.09 -8.50 -7.40
C HIS A 108 -6.32 -7.98 -8.14
N LEU A 109 -6.14 -6.99 -9.03
CA LEU A 109 -7.21 -6.49 -9.90
C LEU A 109 -7.77 -7.61 -10.79
N MET A 110 -6.91 -8.34 -11.49
CA MET A 110 -7.34 -9.44 -12.36
C MET A 110 -7.90 -10.62 -11.58
N GLY A 111 -7.32 -10.95 -10.42
CA GLY A 111 -7.79 -12.04 -9.57
C GLY A 111 -9.18 -11.78 -8.99
N SER A 112 -9.45 -10.55 -8.55
CA SER A 112 -10.77 -10.15 -8.04
C SER A 112 -11.82 -10.07 -9.15
N ALA A 113 -11.47 -9.52 -10.31
CA ALA A 113 -12.39 -9.40 -11.45
C ALA A 113 -12.74 -10.76 -12.08
N ASN A 114 -11.76 -11.65 -12.23
CA ASN A 114 -11.95 -12.93 -12.92
C ASN A 114 -12.26 -14.10 -11.98
N GLY A 115 -12.09 -13.93 -10.67
CA GLY A 115 -12.28 -14.98 -9.67
C GLY A 115 -13.65 -15.69 -9.78
N PRO A 116 -14.78 -14.98 -9.87
CA PRO A 116 -16.09 -15.60 -10.07
C PRO A 116 -16.18 -16.41 -11.37
N TRP A 117 -15.65 -15.86 -12.46
CA TRP A 117 -15.64 -16.55 -13.76
C TRP A 117 -14.78 -17.82 -13.72
N LEU A 118 -13.56 -17.75 -13.18
CA LEU A 118 -12.67 -18.91 -13.01
C LEU A 118 -13.31 -20.02 -12.17
N LYS A 119 -14.02 -19.68 -11.08
CA LYS A 119 -14.73 -20.64 -10.23
C LYS A 119 -15.96 -21.25 -10.91
N SER A 120 -16.49 -20.63 -11.96
CA SER A 120 -17.61 -21.18 -12.72
C SER A 120 -17.20 -22.25 -13.74
N ILE A 121 -15.89 -22.40 -14.01
CA ILE A 121 -15.38 -23.44 -14.92
C ILE A 121 -15.38 -24.78 -14.19
N PRO A 122 -16.15 -25.78 -14.64
CA PRO A 122 -16.24 -27.08 -13.96
C PRO A 122 -14.91 -27.82 -13.97
N ALA A 123 -14.64 -28.57 -12.90
CA ALA A 123 -13.47 -29.42 -12.81
C ALA A 123 -13.55 -30.53 -13.88
N ARG A 124 -12.40 -30.87 -14.48
CA ARG A 124 -12.30 -31.87 -15.58
C ARG A 124 -12.89 -33.26 -15.24
N SER A 125 -13.16 -33.58 -13.97
CA SER A 125 -13.76 -34.85 -13.56
C SER A 125 -15.29 -34.89 -13.61
N GLU A 126 -15.98 -33.74 -13.59
CA GLU A 126 -17.46 -33.72 -13.58
C GLU A 126 -18.05 -33.78 -15.00
N ALA A 127 -17.33 -33.29 -16.01
CA ALA A 127 -17.78 -33.35 -17.40
C ALA A 127 -17.71 -34.78 -18.00
N ALA A 128 -16.88 -35.66 -17.45
CA ALA A 128 -16.76 -37.04 -17.90
C ALA A 128 -17.83 -37.97 -17.30
N ALA A 129 -18.37 -37.65 -16.12
CA ALA A 129 -19.38 -38.47 -15.44
C ALA A 129 -20.82 -38.18 -15.88
N ALA A 130 -21.06 -37.09 -16.62
CA ALA A 130 -22.38 -36.73 -17.14
C ALA A 130 -22.63 -37.23 -18.59
N ALA A 131 -21.69 -37.99 -19.15
CA ALA A 131 -21.73 -38.51 -20.52
C ALA A 131 -21.94 -40.03 -20.62
N ASP A 132 -22.11 -40.73 -19.49
CA ASP A 132 -22.47 -42.15 -19.36
C ASP A 132 -23.79 -42.31 -18.59
#